data_AF-A0A117LVJ8-F1
#
_entry.id   AF-A0A117LVJ8-F1
#
_cell.length_a   1.000
_cell.length_b   1.000
_cell.length_c   1.000
_cell.angle_alpha   90.00
_cell.angle_beta   90.00
_cell.angle_gamma   90.00
#
_symmetry.space_group_name_H-M   'P 1'
#
loop_
_entity.id
_entity.type
_entity.pdbx_description
1 polymer ?
#
loop_
_entity_poly.entity_id
_entity_poly.type
_entity_poly.pdbx_seq_one_letter_code
_entity_poly.pdbx_strand_id
1 'polypeptide(L)'
;MPDITITVPKEIVSALRLPPDSVESALYQELAVALYMRGVLSSGWAATLAGLKRWQWEELLGVRKVLRHYTDEDLQIDIAYGSGDE
;
A
#
# COMPACT_ATOMS: atom_id res chain seq x y z
N MET A 1 -10.19 5.67 18.49
CA MET A 1 -11.11 4.57 18.11
C MET A 1 -10.41 3.26 18.42
N PRO A 2 -11.15 2.20 18.79
CA PRO A 2 -10.56 0.88 18.94
C PRO A 2 -10.20 0.28 17.58
N ASP A 3 -9.38 -0.77 17.61
CA ASP A 3 -9.02 -1.55 16.43
C ASP A 3 -10.26 -2.24 15.82
N ILE A 4 -10.20 -2.49 14.51
CA ILE A 4 -11.26 -3.18 13.76
C ILE A 4 -10.78 -4.58 13.40
N THR A 5 -11.58 -5.60 13.72
CA THR A 5 -11.31 -7.00 13.35
C THR A 5 -12.11 -7.40 12.12
N ILE A 6 -11.42 -7.89 11.09
CA ILE A 6 -12.03 -8.47 9.89
C ILE A 6 -11.88 -10.00 9.97
N THR A 7 -13.00 -10.72 10.02
CA THR A 7 -13.00 -12.19 10.04
C THR A 7 -13.19 -12.74 8.63
N VAL A 8 -12.24 -13.55 8.18
CA VAL A 8 -12.33 -14.26 6.90
C VAL A 8 -12.73 -15.71 7.16
N PRO A 9 -13.84 -16.21 6.58
CA PRO A 9 -14.25 -17.60 6.69
C PRO A 9 -13.17 -18.59 6.29
N LYS A 10 -13.09 -19.72 7.00
CA LYS A 10 -12.04 -20.74 6.80
C LYS A 10 -12.05 -21.30 5.37
N GLU A 11 -13.22 -21.42 4.76
CA GLU A 11 -13.40 -21.91 3.40
C GLU A 11 -12.74 -20.97 2.39
N ILE A 12 -12.85 -19.66 2.62
CA ILE A 12 -12.21 -18.63 1.80
C ILE A 12 -10.69 -18.66 2.03
N VAL A 13 -10.23 -18.73 3.28
CA VAL A 13 -8.80 -18.88 3.59
C VAL A 13 -8.21 -20.12 2.91
N SER A 14 -8.94 -21.23 2.90
CA SER A 14 -8.51 -22.47 2.25
C SER A 14 -8.50 -22.37 0.72
N ALA A 15 -9.27 -21.45 0.14
CA ALA A 15 -9.28 -21.17 -1.30
C ALA A 15 -8.15 -20.22 -1.73
N LEU A 16 -7.59 -19.43 -0.80
CA LEU A 16 -6.38 -18.65 -1.04
C LEU A 16 -5.24 -19.64 -1.22
N ARG A 17 -4.78 -19.82 -2.47
CA ARG A 17 -3.67 -20.72 -2.82
C ARG A 17 -2.31 -20.15 -2.39
N LEU A 18 -2.20 -19.81 -1.12
CA LEU A 18 -1.04 -19.18 -0.49
C LEU A 18 -0.57 -20.05 0.69
N PRO A 19 0.74 -20.05 0.99
CA PRO A 19 1.25 -20.65 2.23
C PRO A 19 0.54 -20.06 3.46
N PRO A 20 0.12 -20.89 4.45
CA PRO A 20 -0.61 -20.42 5.63
C PRO A 20 0.05 -19.24 6.34
N ASP A 21 1.38 -19.29 6.48
CA ASP A 21 2.18 -18.26 7.16
C ASP A 21 2.21 -16.91 6.41
N SER A 22 1.76 -16.89 5.15
CA SER A 22 1.74 -15.69 4.29
C SER A 22 0.35 -15.15 4.02
N VAL A 23 -0.71 -15.86 4.41
CA VAL A 23 -2.09 -15.45 4.10
C VAL A 23 -2.42 -14.11 4.72
N GLU A 24 -2.10 -13.93 6.01
CA GLU A 24 -2.42 -12.71 6.74
C GLU A 24 -1.69 -11.50 6.16
N SER A 25 -0.38 -11.62 5.93
CA SER A 25 0.41 -10.53 5.35
C SER A 25 -0.04 -10.18 3.92
N ALA A 26 -0.41 -11.18 3.11
CA ALA A 26 -0.97 -10.96 1.79
C ALA A 26 -2.30 -10.18 1.87
N LEU A 27 -3.20 -10.56 2.78
CA LEU A 27 -4.48 -9.87 2.95
C LEU A 27 -4.30 -8.41 3.41
N TYR A 28 -3.36 -8.15 4.33
CA TYR A 28 -3.01 -6.77 4.72
C TYR A 28 -2.47 -5.96 3.54
N GLN A 29 -1.61 -6.55 2.71
CA GLN A 29 -1.11 -5.89 1.51
C GLN A 29 -2.23 -5.60 0.49
N GLU A 30 -3.13 -6.56 0.24
CA GLU A 30 -4.29 -6.35 -0.64
C GLU A 30 -5.18 -5.21 -0.13
N LEU A 31 -5.48 -5.20 1.17
CA LEU A 31 -6.29 -4.17 1.80
C LEU A 31 -5.61 -2.79 1.70
N ALA A 32 -4.32 -2.72 2.02
CA ALA A 32 -3.56 -1.48 1.93
C ALA A 32 -3.51 -0.91 0.51
N VAL A 33 -3.25 -1.74 -0.50
CA VAL A 33 -3.23 -1.32 -1.90
C VAL A 33 -4.61 -0.85 -2.35
N ALA A 34 -5.67 -1.59 -2.02
CA ALA A 34 -7.04 -1.21 -2.38
C ALA A 34 -7.47 0.14 -1.77
N LEU A 35 -7.10 0.39 -0.50
CA LEU A 35 -7.40 1.65 0.17
C LEU A 35 -6.56 2.82 -0.35
N TYR A 36 -5.29 2.57 -0.70
CA TYR A 36 -4.43 3.57 -1.34
C TYR A 36 -4.98 3.97 -2.71
N MET A 37 -5.29 3.01 -3.58
CA MET A 37 -5.83 3.26 -4.92
C MET A 37 -7.16 4.04 -4.91
N ARG A 38 -7.95 3.89 -3.84
CA ARG A 38 -9.20 4.62 -3.67
C ARG A 38 -9.03 6.01 -3.04
N GLY A 39 -7.79 6.41 -2.74
CA GLY A 39 -7.49 7.67 -2.05
C GLY A 39 -7.94 7.71 -0.58
N VAL A 40 -8.32 6.57 0.00
CA VAL A 40 -8.78 6.49 1.39
C VAL A 40 -7.61 6.54 2.36
N LEU A 41 -6.50 5.89 2.00
CA LEU A 41 -5.25 5.96 2.77
C LEU A 41 -4.18 6.69 1.97
N SER A 42 -3.42 7.53 2.68
CA SER A 42 -2.15 8.05 2.15
C SER A 42 -1.15 6.90 2.00
N SER A 43 -0.15 7.11 1.14
CA SER A 43 0.87 6.08 0.88
C SER A 43 1.63 5.64 2.14
N GLY A 44 1.85 6.55 3.10
CA GLY A 44 2.50 6.21 4.37
C GLY A 44 1.65 5.30 5.25
N TRP A 45 0.36 5.63 5.42
CA TRP A 45 -0.55 4.79 6.20
C TRP A 45 -0.83 3.44 5.54
N ALA A 46 -0.89 3.40 4.21
CA ALA A 46 -1.00 2.15 3.48
C ALA A 46 0.24 1.26 3.66
N ALA A 47 1.46 1.82 3.64
CA ALA A 47 2.69 1.08 3.94
C ALA A 47 2.68 0.50 5.38
N THR A 48 2.24 1.30 6.36
CA THR A 48 2.08 0.85 7.75
C THR A 48 1.07 -0.29 7.86
N LEU A 49 -0.10 -0.18 7.22
CA LEU A 49 -1.11 -1.23 7.22
C LEU A 49 -0.61 -2.52 6.55
N ALA A 50 0.19 -2.40 5.50
CA ALA A 50 0.82 -3.53 4.81
C ALA A 50 1.95 -4.19 5.64
N GLY A 51 2.37 -3.59 6.76
CA GLY A 51 3.52 -4.06 7.53
C GLY A 51 4.85 -3.90 6.79
N LEU A 52 4.95 -2.96 5.85
CA LEU A 52 6.09 -2.77 4.96
C LEU A 52 6.87 -1.51 5.29
N LYS A 53 8.20 -1.55 5.12
CA LYS A 53 9.02 -0.33 5.07
C LYS A 53 8.68 0.47 3.82
N ARG A 54 8.97 1.77 3.86
CA ARG A 54 8.71 2.71 2.75
C ARG A 54 9.19 2.19 1.38
N TRP A 55 10.42 1.69 1.30
CA TRP A 55 10.97 1.18 0.04
C TRP A 55 10.29 -0.11 -0.45
N GLN A 56 9.90 -1.00 0.46
CA GLN A 56 9.17 -2.23 0.11
C GLN A 56 7.77 -1.93 -0.39
N TRP A 57 7.14 -0.91 0.17
CA TRP A 57 5.86 -0.41 -0.30
C TRP A 57 5.96 0.16 -1.72
N GLU A 58 6.97 0.99 -1.99
CA GLU A 58 7.19 1.53 -3.35
C GLU A 58 7.50 0.43 -4.37
N GLU A 59 8.26 -0.59 -3.97
CA GLU A 59 8.50 -1.78 -4.79
C GLU A 59 7.21 -2.55 -5.06
N LEU A 60 6.36 -2.77 -4.04
CA LEU A 60 5.06 -3.42 -4.17
C LEU A 60 4.16 -2.67 -5.18
N LEU A 61 4.06 -1.35 -5.07
CA LEU A 61 3.30 -0.53 -6.02
C LEU A 61 3.85 -0.65 -7.45
N GLY A 62 5.18 -0.66 -7.59
CA GLY A 62 5.87 -0.83 -8.88
C GLY A 62 5.57 -2.18 -9.52
N VAL A 63 5.74 -3.28 -8.78
CA VAL A 63 5.47 -4.65 -9.26
C VAL A 63 4.00 -4.80 -9.67
N ARG A 64 3.08 -4.20 -8.92
CA ARG A 64 1.64 -4.26 -9.18
C ARG A 64 1.14 -3.22 -10.19
N LYS A 65 2.03 -2.36 -10.70
CA LYS A 65 1.68 -1.26 -11.62
C LYS A 65 0.56 -0.37 -11.08
N VAL A 66 0.56 -0.13 -9.77
CA VAL A 66 -0.39 0.77 -9.13
C VAL A 66 0.02 2.20 -9.46
N LEU A 67 -0.92 2.99 -10.00
CA LEU A 67 -0.68 4.40 -10.30
C LEU A 67 -0.34 5.12 -8.99
N ARG A 68 0.80 5.80 -8.97
CA ARG A 68 1.13 6.67 -7.83
C ARG A 68 0.25 7.90 -7.89
N HIS A 69 -0.22 8.35 -6.73
CA HIS A 69 -0.81 9.68 -6.56
C HIS A 69 0.30 10.73 -6.55
N TYR A 70 1.16 10.69 -7.56
CA TYR A 70 2.21 11.68 -7.78
C TYR A 70 1.69 12.59 -8.87
N THR A 71 1.35 13.81 -8.51
CA THR A 71 0.76 14.77 -9.44
C THR A 71 1.84 15.55 -10.18
N ASP A 72 1.43 16.28 -11.23
CA ASP A 72 2.34 17.18 -11.93
C ASP A 72 2.85 18.27 -10.98
N GLU A 73 2.07 18.69 -9.99
CA GLU A 73 2.53 19.63 -8.95
C GLU A 73 3.64 19.04 -8.08
N ASP A 74 3.51 17.78 -7.66
CA ASP A 74 4.56 17.08 -6.89
C ASP A 74 5.87 17.03 -7.69
N LEU A 75 5.78 16.78 -9.02
CA LEU A 75 6.94 16.79 -9.91
C LEU A 75 7.60 18.16 -9.98
N GLN A 76 6.82 19.24 -10.11
CA GLN A 76 7.37 20.59 -10.17
C GLN A 76 8.08 20.97 -8.87
N ILE A 77 7.51 20.58 -7.72
CA ILE A 77 8.14 20.82 -6.41
C ILE A 77 9.49 20.10 -6.32
N ASP A 78 9.56 18.84 -6.74
CA ASP A 78 10.80 18.07 -6.72
C ASP A 78 11.86 18.64 -7.68
N ILE A 79 11.45 19.12 -8.87
CA ILE A 79 12.35 19.80 -9.82
C ILE A 79 12.90 21.09 -9.20
N ALA A 80 12.04 21.92 -8.60
CA ALA A 80 12.46 23.16 -7.96
C ALA A 80 13.47 22.90 -6.84
N TYR A 81 13.16 21.93 -5.96
CA TYR A 81 14.04 21.51 -4.88
C TYR A 81 15.39 20.99 -5.39
N GLY A 82 15.39 20.18 -6.46
CA GLY A 82 16.61 19.64 -7.07
C GLY A 82 17.44 20.65 -7.86
N SER A 83 16.81 21.73 -8.32
CA SER A 83 17.46 22.77 -9.14
C SER A 83 18.08 23.90 -8.30
N GLY A 84 17.75 23.97 -7.00
CA GLY A 84 18.26 25.01 -6.09
C GLY A 84 17.60 26.37 -6.23
N ASP A 85 16.47 26.43 -6.94
CA ASP A 85 15.63 27.62 -7.04
C ASP A 85 14.67 27.62 -5.82
N GLU A 86 15.08 28.25 -4.72
CA GLU A 86 14.18 28.69 -3.64
C GLU A 86 13.55 30.06 -3.95
#